data_AF-A0A2V7ZSH7-F1
#
_entry.id   AF-A0A2V7ZSH7-F1
#
_cell.length_a   1.000
_cell.length_b   1.000
_cell.length_c   1.000
_cell.angle_alpha   90.00
_cell.angle_beta   90.00
_cell.angle_gamma   90.00
#
_symmetry.space_group_name_H-M   'P 1'
#
loop_
_entity.id
_entity.type
_entity.pdbx_description
1 polymer ?
#
loop_
_entity_poly.entity_id
_entity_poly.type
_entity_poly.pdbx_seq_one_letter_code
_entity_poly.pdbx_strand_id
1 'polypeptide(L)'
;MPTRSADVLRAAVAGLLLAFSFPRLGHPALAWIALTPLLAALCAGRLRHAFLLGLLTGGIYFTGTLYWITRVMVVYGGLQGWIAVPLNAALIVYLALFPGLFALVVRRLTMAHGPAALMAAPLVWVATELGRTHLLTGFPWVLLGYSQATVLPIAQLASVFGVYGVSMLIVVVSAALALFAFRPSVRSAEASRSTYVFASVTIAIVVVVALWGSRRVAASEWTRSGDPIRVGLI
;
A
#
# COMPACT_ATOMS: atom_id res chain seq x y z
N MET A 1 24.03 13.50 -1.74
CA MET A 1 23.56 12.29 -1.01
C MET A 1 22.33 12.68 -0.20
N PRO A 2 21.22 11.92 -0.22
CA PRO A 2 20.08 12.23 0.63
C PRO A 2 20.51 12.26 2.09
N THR A 3 20.11 13.30 2.82
CA THR A 3 20.36 13.42 4.26
C THR A 3 19.37 12.55 5.02
N ARG A 4 19.75 12.06 6.20
CA ARG A 4 18.84 11.28 7.07
C ARG A 4 17.51 12.00 7.34
N SER A 5 17.52 13.34 7.37
CA SER A 5 16.30 14.16 7.54
C SER A 5 15.35 14.07 6.35
N ALA A 6 15.86 14.08 5.12
CA ALA A 6 15.04 13.96 3.92
C ALA A 6 14.38 12.58 3.82
N ASP A 7 15.07 11.51 4.21
CA ASP A 7 14.53 10.16 4.19
C ASP A 7 13.41 9.97 5.23
N VAL A 8 13.58 10.53 6.43
CA VAL A 8 12.53 10.57 7.46
C VAL A 8 11.31 11.33 6.98
N LEU A 9 11.49 12.50 6.34
CA LEU A 9 10.39 13.26 5.77
C LEU A 9 9.64 12.46 4.70
N ARG A 10 10.36 11.79 3.79
CA ARG A 10 9.74 10.92 2.77
C ARG A 10 8.93 9.79 3.39
N ALA A 11 9.47 9.12 4.41
CA ALA A 11 8.75 8.05 5.11
C ALA A 11 7.49 8.57 5.83
N ALA A 12 7.56 9.76 6.42
CA ALA A 12 6.41 10.40 7.04
C ALA A 12 5.33 10.78 6.02
N VAL A 13 5.73 11.38 4.88
CA VAL A 13 4.82 11.71 3.78
C VAL A 13 4.16 10.44 3.22
N ALA A 14 4.91 9.35 3.05
CA ALA A 14 4.34 8.08 2.60
C ALA A 14 3.28 7.56 3.58
N GLY A 15 3.53 7.65 4.89
CA GLY A 15 2.57 7.24 5.92
C GLY A 15 1.29 8.08 5.91
N LEU A 16 1.42 9.39 5.72
CA LEU A 16 0.28 10.30 5.58
C LEU A 16 -0.52 10.00 4.31
N LEU A 17 0.13 9.83 3.16
CA LEU A 17 -0.54 9.49 1.90
C LEU A 17 -1.29 8.15 2.00
N LEU A 18 -0.71 7.15 2.68
CA LEU A 18 -1.40 5.90 2.96
C LEU A 18 -2.63 6.13 3.85
N ALA A 19 -2.52 6.88 4.94
CA ALA A 19 -3.65 7.16 5.82
C ALA A 19 -4.78 7.91 5.09
N PHE A 20 -4.42 8.92 4.29
CA PHE A 20 -5.36 9.70 3.48
C PHE A 20 -5.77 8.99 2.18
N SER A 21 -5.42 7.72 1.97
CA SER A 21 -5.99 6.94 0.86
C SER A 21 -7.34 6.27 1.21
N PHE A 22 -7.74 6.30 2.49
CA PHE A 22 -8.95 5.62 2.97
C PHE A 22 -10.16 6.55 3.10
N PRO A 23 -11.39 6.07 2.84
CA PRO A 23 -12.52 6.90 2.41
C PRO A 23 -13.03 7.97 3.39
N ARG A 24 -12.82 7.81 4.71
CA ARG A 24 -13.42 8.74 5.69
C ARG A 24 -12.83 10.15 5.61
N LEU A 25 -11.53 10.25 5.30
CA LEU A 25 -10.80 11.52 5.25
C LEU A 25 -9.96 11.67 3.98
N GLY A 26 -10.01 10.68 3.10
CA GLY A 26 -9.02 10.45 2.07
C GLY A 26 -9.57 10.30 0.67
N HIS A 27 -8.68 10.26 -0.31
CA HIS A 27 -9.00 10.09 -1.72
C HIS A 27 -8.25 8.90 -2.32
N PRO A 28 -8.91 8.00 -3.08
CA PRO A 28 -8.30 6.78 -3.62
C PRO A 28 -7.07 7.05 -4.50
N ALA A 29 -7.02 8.22 -5.16
CA ALA A 29 -5.86 8.63 -5.98
C ALA A 29 -4.55 8.68 -5.18
N LEU A 30 -4.60 8.99 -3.87
CA LEU A 30 -3.39 9.10 -3.05
C LEU A 30 -2.69 7.75 -2.87
N ALA A 31 -3.44 6.63 -2.89
CA ALA A 31 -2.86 5.29 -2.77
C ALA A 31 -1.80 5.02 -3.85
N TRP A 32 -2.04 5.47 -5.08
CA TRP A 32 -1.18 5.23 -6.25
C TRP A 32 0.21 5.82 -6.11
N ILE A 33 0.33 6.91 -5.35
CA ILE A 33 1.60 7.61 -5.09
C ILE A 33 2.11 7.41 -3.66
N ALA A 34 1.36 6.73 -2.80
CA ALA A 34 1.61 6.73 -1.36
C ALA A 34 2.95 6.09 -0.99
N LEU A 35 3.34 5.01 -1.67
CA LEU A 35 4.60 4.31 -1.39
C LEU A 35 5.80 4.92 -2.13
N THR A 36 5.58 5.77 -3.13
CA THR A 36 6.64 6.39 -3.94
C THR A 36 7.73 7.07 -3.09
N PRO A 37 7.41 7.92 -2.08
CA PRO A 37 8.43 8.58 -1.27
C PRO A 37 9.23 7.59 -0.41
N LEU A 38 8.57 6.59 0.18
CA LEU A 38 9.25 5.56 0.97
C LEU A 38 10.21 4.77 0.08
N LEU A 39 9.74 4.25 -1.05
CA LEU A 39 10.56 3.48 -1.99
C LEU A 39 11.80 4.26 -2.47
N ALA A 40 11.65 5.56 -2.70
CA ALA A 40 12.76 6.44 -3.04
C ALA A 40 13.82 6.53 -1.92
N ALA A 41 13.39 6.61 -0.66
CA ALA A 41 14.30 6.63 0.49
C ALA A 41 15.04 5.28 0.68
N LEU A 42 14.48 4.17 0.19
CA LEU A 42 15.09 2.83 0.29
C LEU A 42 16.20 2.57 -0.74
N CYS A 43 16.37 3.44 -1.74
CA CYS A 43 17.46 3.33 -2.72
C CYS A 43 18.85 3.50 -2.11
N ALA A 44 18.97 4.10 -0.92
CA ALA A 44 20.23 4.33 -0.22
C ALA A 44 20.16 3.97 1.27
N GLY A 45 21.32 4.03 1.95
CA GLY A 45 21.38 3.87 3.41
C GLY A 45 21.54 2.43 3.90
N ARG A 46 21.45 2.25 5.22
CA ARG A 46 21.64 0.96 5.90
C ARG A 46 20.31 0.24 6.11
N LEU A 47 20.36 -1.08 6.23
CA LEU A 47 19.18 -1.93 6.48
C LEU A 47 18.37 -1.55 7.72
N ARG A 48 19.05 -1.27 8.84
CA ARG A 48 18.39 -0.80 10.06
C ARG A 48 17.65 0.52 9.83
N HIS A 49 18.21 1.42 9.02
CA HIS A 49 17.55 2.68 8.70
C HIS A 49 16.30 2.46 7.85
N ALA A 50 16.39 1.63 6.81
CA ALA A 50 15.25 1.23 5.99
C ALA A 50 14.10 0.63 6.82
N PHE A 51 14.41 -0.28 7.73
CA PHE A 51 13.41 -0.85 8.65
C PHE A 51 12.73 0.23 9.50
N LEU A 52 13.50 1.17 10.07
CA LEU A 52 12.96 2.27 10.87
C LEU A 52 12.11 3.24 10.03
N LEU A 53 12.46 3.48 8.77
CA LEU A 53 11.63 4.29 7.86
C LEU A 53 10.30 3.59 7.58
N GLY A 54 10.32 2.27 7.30
CA GLY A 54 9.10 1.48 7.14
C GLY A 54 8.25 1.47 8.41
N LEU A 55 8.87 1.33 9.58
CA LEU A 55 8.19 1.38 10.88
C LEU A 55 7.52 2.73 11.12
N LEU A 56 8.19 3.85 10.78
CA LEU A 56 7.63 5.20 10.85
C LEU A 56 6.44 5.35 9.90
N THR A 57 6.59 4.94 8.63
CA THR A 57 5.50 4.95 7.64
C THR A 57 4.30 4.16 8.13
N GLY A 58 4.52 2.93 8.63
CA GLY A 58 3.48 2.08 9.20
C GLY A 58 2.81 2.69 10.43
N GLY A 59 3.60 3.25 11.35
CA GLY A 59 3.08 3.91 12.55
C GLY A 59 2.13 5.05 12.22
N ILE A 60 2.53 5.95 11.30
CA ILE A 60 1.67 7.06 10.85
C ILE A 60 0.42 6.54 10.14
N TYR A 61 0.60 5.57 9.23
CA TYR A 61 -0.48 4.96 8.46
C TYR A 61 -1.55 4.34 9.37
N PHE A 62 -1.15 3.47 10.29
CA PHE A 62 -2.08 2.75 11.16
C PHE A 62 -2.64 3.65 12.26
N THR A 63 -1.90 4.63 12.76
CA THR A 63 -2.46 5.64 13.68
C THR A 63 -3.58 6.43 12.99
N GLY A 64 -3.36 6.88 11.75
CA GLY A 64 -4.35 7.64 10.99
C GLY A 64 -5.60 6.85 10.58
N THR A 65 -5.52 5.52 10.56
CA THR A 65 -6.63 4.65 10.09
C THR A 65 -7.29 3.83 11.19
N LEU A 66 -6.61 3.55 12.30
CA LEU A 66 -7.09 2.71 13.42
C LEU A 66 -7.31 3.48 14.72
N TYR A 67 -7.35 4.82 14.69
CA TYR A 67 -7.65 5.66 15.86
C TYR A 67 -8.98 5.29 16.55
N TRP A 68 -9.94 4.77 15.79
CA TRP A 68 -11.28 4.41 16.28
C TRP A 68 -11.29 3.14 17.14
N ILE A 69 -10.27 2.28 17.04
CA ILE A 69 -10.16 1.04 17.82
C ILE A 69 -10.13 1.32 19.33
N THR A 70 -9.46 2.40 19.75
CA THR A 70 -9.45 2.83 21.15
C THR A 70 -10.88 3.04 21.68
N ARG A 71 -11.77 3.64 20.88
CA ARG A 71 -13.17 3.87 21.28
C ARG A 71 -13.94 2.56 21.40
N VAL A 72 -13.69 1.61 20.51
CA VAL A 72 -14.31 0.28 20.56
C VAL A 72 -13.92 -0.46 21.84
N MET A 73 -12.63 -0.42 22.20
CA MET A 73 -12.13 -1.00 23.45
C MET A 73 -12.77 -0.41 24.70
N VAL A 74 -13.01 0.91 24.73
CA VAL A 74 -13.65 1.58 25.87
C VAL A 74 -15.14 1.24 25.94
N VAL A 75 -15.87 1.37 24.82
CA VAL A 75 -17.34 1.25 24.81
C VAL A 75 -17.79 -0.21 24.92
N TYR A 76 -17.17 -1.10 24.16
CA TYR A 76 -17.60 -2.50 24.08
C TYR A 76 -16.72 -3.45 24.90
N GLY A 77 -15.45 -3.08 25.13
CA GLY A 77 -14.54 -3.86 25.98
C GLY A 77 -14.58 -3.46 27.46
N GLY A 78 -15.28 -2.39 27.82
CA GLY A 78 -15.35 -1.87 29.19
C GLY A 78 -14.00 -1.38 29.74
N LEU A 79 -13.01 -1.16 28.87
CA LEU A 79 -11.68 -0.73 29.29
C LEU A 79 -11.66 0.76 29.66
N GLN A 80 -10.87 1.09 30.67
CA GLN A 80 -10.57 2.50 30.97
C GLN A 80 -9.68 3.08 29.86
N GLY A 81 -9.89 4.36 29.52
CA GLY A 81 -9.23 5.00 28.37
C GLY A 81 -7.69 4.96 28.44
N TRP A 82 -7.11 5.12 29.64
CA TRP A 82 -5.66 5.07 29.84
C TRP A 82 -5.06 3.66 29.66
N ILE A 83 -5.88 2.60 29.71
CA ILE A 83 -5.49 1.23 29.34
C ILE A 83 -5.69 1.01 27.83
N ALA A 84 -6.83 1.48 27.28
CA ALA A 84 -7.17 1.28 25.88
C ALA A 84 -6.17 1.96 24.91
N VAL A 85 -5.68 3.16 25.26
CA VAL A 85 -4.71 3.90 24.45
C VAL A 85 -3.40 3.13 24.22
N PRO A 86 -2.66 2.68 25.27
CA PRO A 86 -1.44 1.92 25.07
C PRO A 86 -1.67 0.56 24.42
N LEU A 87 -2.83 -0.09 24.63
CA LEU A 87 -3.18 -1.32 23.91
C LEU A 87 -3.34 -1.10 22.40
N ASN A 88 -4.05 -0.04 21.99
CA ASN A 88 -4.15 0.30 20.57
C ASN A 88 -2.78 0.74 20.01
N ALA A 89 -1.96 1.44 20.79
CA ALA A 89 -0.59 1.77 20.39
C ALA A 89 0.27 0.51 20.16
N ALA A 90 0.15 -0.51 21.02
CA ALA A 90 0.81 -1.79 20.83
C ALA A 90 0.35 -2.50 19.54
N LEU A 91 -0.95 -2.48 19.24
CA LEU A 91 -1.50 -2.97 17.98
C LEU A 91 -0.92 -2.22 16.77
N ILE A 92 -0.86 -0.90 16.83
CA ILE A 92 -0.26 -0.05 15.78
C ILE A 92 1.22 -0.42 15.58
N VAL A 93 1.99 -0.59 16.65
CA VAL A 93 3.40 -1.00 16.57
C VAL A 93 3.53 -2.37 15.93
N TYR A 94 2.70 -3.35 16.32
CA TYR A 94 2.66 -4.67 15.71
C TYR A 94 2.40 -4.58 14.20
N LEU A 95 1.38 -3.83 13.78
CA LEU A 95 1.06 -3.66 12.36
C LEU A 95 2.15 -2.91 11.60
N ALA A 96 2.80 -1.92 12.23
CA ALA A 96 3.90 -1.17 11.64
C ALA A 96 5.14 -2.03 11.36
N LEU A 97 5.29 -3.19 12.02
CA LEU A 97 6.35 -4.14 11.70
C LEU A 97 6.24 -4.64 10.25
N PHE A 98 5.05 -4.73 9.66
CA PHE A 98 4.88 -5.22 8.29
C PHE A 98 5.43 -4.23 7.25
N PRO A 99 5.09 -2.92 7.25
CA PRO A 99 5.81 -1.92 6.47
C PRO A 99 7.31 -1.82 6.79
N GLY A 100 7.70 -2.06 8.05
CA GLY A 100 9.11 -2.17 8.44
C GLY A 100 9.85 -3.32 7.75
N LEU A 101 9.26 -4.52 7.75
CA LEU A 101 9.79 -5.71 7.07
C LEU A 101 9.79 -5.53 5.55
N PHE A 102 8.73 -4.94 4.99
CA PHE A 102 8.68 -4.55 3.58
C PHE A 102 9.87 -3.67 3.21
N ALA A 103 10.11 -2.60 3.97
CA ALA A 103 11.21 -1.67 3.73
C ALA A 103 12.58 -2.35 3.87
N LEU A 104 12.74 -3.24 4.86
CA LEU A 104 13.95 -4.02 5.07
C LEU A 104 14.25 -4.94 3.88
N VAL A 105 13.26 -5.70 3.41
CA VAL A 105 13.42 -6.66 2.29
C VAL A 105 13.67 -5.91 0.99
N VAL A 106 12.89 -4.86 0.68
CA VAL A 106 13.14 -4.01 -0.49
C VAL A 106 14.55 -3.42 -0.43
N ARG A 107 15.00 -2.93 0.73
CA ARG A 107 16.38 -2.44 0.87
C ARG A 107 17.41 -3.54 0.60
N ARG A 108 17.24 -4.75 1.13
CA ARG A 108 18.13 -5.90 0.86
C ARG A 108 18.24 -6.15 -0.65
N LEU A 109 17.11 -6.17 -1.35
CA LEU A 109 17.06 -6.40 -2.79
C LEU A 109 17.76 -5.27 -3.56
N THR A 110 17.52 -4.01 -3.20
CA THR A 110 18.19 -2.87 -3.85
C THR A 110 19.69 -2.81 -3.57
N MET A 111 20.16 -3.32 -2.43
CA MET A 111 21.60 -3.46 -2.16
C MET A 111 22.24 -4.55 -3.02
N ALA A 112 21.53 -5.64 -3.30
CA ALA A 112 22.06 -6.76 -4.08
C ALA A 112 21.98 -6.54 -5.60
N HIS A 113 20.89 -5.91 -6.08
CA HIS A 113 20.57 -5.81 -7.52
C HIS A 113 20.38 -4.36 -8.00
N GLY A 114 20.69 -3.37 -7.16
CA GLY A 114 20.54 -1.95 -7.49
C GLY A 114 19.07 -1.47 -7.49
N PRO A 115 18.82 -0.22 -7.92
CA PRO A 115 17.49 0.39 -7.87
C PRO A 115 16.41 -0.36 -8.66
N ALA A 116 16.78 -1.07 -9.74
CA ALA A 116 15.84 -1.89 -10.52
C ALA A 116 15.12 -2.94 -9.66
N ALA A 117 15.71 -3.35 -8.53
CA ALA A 117 15.08 -4.26 -7.58
C ALA A 117 13.79 -3.73 -6.94
N LEU A 118 13.50 -2.42 -7.05
CA LEU A 118 12.20 -1.85 -6.67
C LEU A 118 11.03 -2.50 -7.42
N MET A 119 11.28 -3.13 -8.58
CA MET A 119 10.27 -3.91 -9.31
C MET A 119 9.74 -5.12 -8.52
N ALA A 120 10.48 -5.59 -7.51
CA ALA A 120 10.02 -6.65 -6.61
C ALA A 120 9.11 -6.12 -5.48
N ALA A 121 9.02 -4.80 -5.27
CA ALA A 121 8.23 -4.21 -4.19
C ALA A 121 6.75 -4.66 -4.17
N PRO A 122 6.04 -4.81 -5.29
CA PRO A 122 4.65 -5.28 -5.26
C PRO A 122 4.49 -6.66 -4.64
N LEU A 123 5.41 -7.58 -4.95
CA LEU A 123 5.42 -8.94 -4.39
C LEU A 123 5.75 -8.91 -2.89
N VAL A 124 6.75 -8.11 -2.50
CA VAL A 124 7.13 -7.97 -1.08
C VAL A 124 5.98 -7.34 -0.28
N TRP A 125 5.32 -6.31 -0.80
CA TRP A 125 4.18 -5.67 -0.13
C TRP A 125 3.05 -6.68 0.10
N VAL A 126 2.62 -7.38 -0.95
CA VAL A 126 1.58 -8.41 -0.83
C VAL A 126 1.99 -9.53 0.13
N ALA A 127 3.24 -9.97 0.11
CA ALA A 127 3.74 -10.95 1.08
C ALA A 127 3.62 -10.45 2.52
N THR A 128 3.91 -9.18 2.79
CA THR A 128 3.68 -8.58 4.11
C THR A 128 2.19 -8.43 4.45
N GLU A 129 1.33 -8.15 3.46
CA GLU A 129 -0.13 -8.12 3.66
C GLU A 129 -0.71 -9.50 4.00
N LEU A 130 -0.23 -10.55 3.33
CA LEU A 130 -0.56 -11.93 3.65
C LEU A 130 -0.06 -12.31 5.04
N GLY A 131 1.17 -11.91 5.38
CA GLY A 131 1.74 -12.10 6.72
C GLY A 131 0.84 -11.53 7.82
N ARG A 132 0.40 -10.26 7.70
CA ARG A 132 -0.51 -9.67 8.70
C ARG A 132 -1.89 -10.29 8.73
N THR A 133 -2.29 -10.98 7.66
CA THR A 133 -3.59 -11.66 7.58
C THR A 133 -3.59 -12.99 8.32
N HIS A 134 -2.43 -13.61 8.54
CA HIS A 134 -2.35 -14.96 9.13
C HIS A 134 -1.54 -15.06 10.43
N LEU A 135 -0.56 -14.19 10.66
CA LEU A 135 0.28 -14.24 11.87
C LEU A 135 -0.51 -13.80 13.11
N LEU A 136 -0.32 -14.52 14.23
CA LEU A 136 -0.94 -14.24 15.53
C LEU A 136 -2.46 -14.05 15.43
N THR A 137 -3.13 -14.97 14.73
CA THR A 137 -4.58 -14.96 14.39
C THR A 137 -5.02 -13.99 13.30
N GLY A 138 -4.14 -13.07 12.89
CA GLY A 138 -4.36 -12.18 11.76
C GLY A 138 -5.14 -10.91 12.09
N PHE A 139 -4.77 -9.81 11.42
CA PHE A 139 -5.49 -8.53 11.47
C PHE A 139 -5.45 -7.87 10.07
N PRO A 140 -6.26 -8.35 9.11
CA PRO A 140 -6.25 -7.90 7.71
C PRO A 140 -7.02 -6.58 7.50
N TRP A 141 -6.98 -5.67 8.47
CA TRP A 141 -7.57 -4.36 8.33
C TRP A 141 -6.68 -3.45 7.49
N VAL A 142 -7.32 -2.55 6.75
CA VAL A 142 -6.63 -1.49 6.00
C VAL A 142 -5.63 -2.09 4.99
N LEU A 143 -6.07 -3.11 4.23
CA LEU A 143 -5.35 -3.59 3.04
C LEU A 143 -5.31 -2.49 1.98
N LEU A 144 -4.15 -2.31 1.34
CA LEU A 144 -3.95 -1.21 0.40
C LEU A 144 -4.96 -1.26 -0.75
N GLY A 145 -5.30 -2.46 -1.23
CA GLY A 145 -6.32 -2.68 -2.24
C GLY A 145 -7.71 -2.12 -1.87
N TYR A 146 -8.07 -2.08 -0.59
CA TYR A 146 -9.35 -1.51 -0.16
C TYR A 146 -9.45 0.00 -0.41
N SER A 147 -8.34 0.71 -0.58
CA SER A 147 -8.36 2.12 -0.98
C SER A 147 -9.09 2.34 -2.31
N GLN A 148 -9.16 1.31 -3.18
CA GLN A 148 -9.80 1.40 -4.50
C GLN A 148 -11.23 0.86 -4.52
N ALA A 149 -11.83 0.57 -3.37
CA ALA A 149 -13.18 0.00 -3.30
C ALA A 149 -14.24 0.87 -4.00
N THR A 150 -14.05 2.18 -4.05
CA THR A 150 -14.96 3.13 -4.74
C THR A 150 -14.57 3.37 -6.21
N VAL A 151 -13.41 2.90 -6.66
CA VAL A 151 -12.95 3.03 -8.05
C VAL A 151 -13.37 1.78 -8.81
N LEU A 152 -14.66 1.71 -9.16
CA LEU A 152 -15.30 0.48 -9.67
C LEU A 152 -14.52 -0.23 -10.80
N PRO A 153 -13.96 0.45 -11.81
CA PRO A 153 -13.18 -0.23 -12.85
C PRO A 153 -11.97 -0.97 -12.30
N ILE A 154 -11.24 -0.36 -11.36
CA ILE A 154 -10.06 -0.97 -10.74
C ILE A 154 -10.48 -2.07 -9.74
N ALA A 155 -11.55 -1.83 -8.98
CA ALA A 155 -12.09 -2.77 -8.00
C ALA A 155 -12.47 -4.12 -8.63
N GLN A 156 -12.85 -4.16 -9.93
CA GLN A 156 -13.14 -5.41 -10.63
C GLN A 156 -11.98 -6.41 -10.62
N LEU A 157 -10.73 -5.93 -10.52
CA LEU A 157 -9.54 -6.80 -10.46
C LEU A 157 -9.59 -7.75 -9.26
N ALA A 158 -10.25 -7.35 -8.17
CA ALA A 158 -10.44 -8.18 -6.98
C ALA A 158 -11.25 -9.45 -7.25
N SER A 159 -12.08 -9.49 -8.31
CA SER A 159 -12.82 -10.70 -8.69
C SER A 159 -11.95 -11.82 -9.25
N VAL A 160 -10.71 -11.50 -9.67
CA VAL A 160 -9.77 -12.47 -10.27
C VAL A 160 -8.62 -12.78 -9.32
N PHE A 161 -8.03 -11.75 -8.71
CA PHE A 161 -6.82 -11.88 -7.90
C PHE A 161 -7.04 -11.54 -6.42
N GLY A 162 -8.29 -11.32 -6.01
CA GLY A 162 -8.61 -10.80 -4.69
C GLY A 162 -8.08 -9.38 -4.46
N VAL A 163 -8.26 -8.89 -3.24
CA VAL A 163 -7.76 -7.56 -2.80
C VAL A 163 -6.25 -7.41 -2.99
N TYR A 164 -5.49 -8.49 -2.90
CA TYR A 164 -4.04 -8.49 -3.07
C TYR A 164 -3.59 -8.15 -4.50
N GLY A 165 -4.35 -8.54 -5.52
CA GLY A 165 -4.09 -8.11 -6.90
C GLY A 165 -4.23 -6.60 -7.08
N VAL A 166 -5.19 -6.00 -6.39
CA VAL A 166 -5.37 -4.54 -6.36
C VAL A 166 -4.22 -3.87 -5.61
N SER A 167 -3.83 -4.38 -4.45
CA SER A 167 -2.63 -3.91 -3.72
C SER A 167 -1.38 -3.96 -4.61
N MET A 168 -1.18 -5.07 -5.33
CA MET A 168 -0.04 -5.26 -6.23
C MET A 168 -0.04 -4.22 -7.36
N LEU A 169 -1.21 -3.94 -7.96
CA LEU A 169 -1.37 -2.93 -8.99
C LEU A 169 -1.01 -1.52 -8.50
N ILE A 170 -1.39 -1.18 -7.27
CA ILE A 170 -1.07 0.12 -6.67
C ILE A 170 0.44 0.23 -6.41
N VAL A 171 1.04 -0.80 -5.83
CA VAL A 171 2.47 -0.78 -5.48
C VAL A 171 3.34 -0.76 -6.73
N VAL A 172 2.95 -1.43 -7.84
CA VAL A 172 3.74 -1.39 -9.08
C VAL A 172 3.79 0.02 -9.66
N VAL A 173 2.70 0.78 -9.57
CA VAL A 173 2.67 2.20 -9.96
C VAL A 173 3.58 3.04 -9.06
N SER A 174 3.47 2.89 -7.74
CA SER A 174 4.37 3.58 -6.80
C SER A 174 5.85 3.26 -7.05
N ALA A 175 6.17 2.01 -7.38
CA ALA A 175 7.54 1.59 -7.70
C ALA A 175 8.03 2.19 -9.03
N ALA A 176 7.18 2.22 -10.06
CA ALA A 176 7.50 2.85 -11.34
C ALA A 176 7.76 4.35 -11.19
N LEU A 177 6.95 5.04 -10.38
CA LEU A 177 7.14 6.45 -10.06
C LEU A 177 8.44 6.69 -9.27
N ALA A 178 8.76 5.82 -8.31
CA ALA A 178 10.00 5.95 -7.55
C ALA A 178 11.25 5.78 -8.44
N LEU A 179 11.22 4.80 -9.34
CA LEU A 179 12.27 4.58 -10.35
C LEU A 179 12.41 5.76 -11.31
N PHE A 180 11.31 6.38 -11.72
CA PHE A 180 11.33 7.53 -12.62
C PHE A 180 11.83 8.80 -11.93
N ALA A 181 11.32 9.10 -10.73
CA ALA A 181 11.58 10.35 -10.02
C ALA A 181 12.95 10.40 -9.32
N PHE A 182 13.52 9.24 -8.94
CA PHE A 182 14.74 9.18 -8.12
C PHE A 182 15.86 8.36 -8.78
N ARG A 183 16.10 8.62 -10.06
CA ARG A 183 17.18 8.02 -10.85
C ARG A 183 18.57 8.41 -10.29
N PRO A 184 19.47 7.44 -10.01
CA PRO A 184 20.86 7.78 -9.72
C PRO A 184 21.55 8.41 -10.93
N SER A 185 22.42 9.38 -10.66
CA SER A 185 23.13 10.22 -11.64
C SER A 185 24.05 9.47 -12.62
N VAL A 186 24.47 8.24 -12.29
CA VAL A 186 25.42 7.45 -13.09
C VAL A 186 24.66 6.71 -14.21
N ARG A 187 24.72 7.26 -15.42
CA ARG A 187 23.97 6.78 -16.60
C ARG A 187 24.70 5.63 -17.30
N SER A 188 24.00 4.52 -17.50
CA SER A 188 24.13 3.72 -18.72
C SER A 188 22.86 3.93 -19.55
N ALA A 189 22.97 3.94 -20.89
CA ALA A 189 21.80 4.05 -21.78
C ALA A 189 20.79 2.91 -21.54
N GLU A 190 21.30 1.75 -21.12
CA GLU A 190 20.54 0.54 -20.81
C GLU A 190 19.65 0.67 -19.57
N ALA A 191 20.15 1.31 -18.49
CA ALA A 191 19.36 1.58 -17.29
C ALA A 191 18.19 2.55 -17.56
N SER A 192 18.41 3.51 -18.47
CA SER A 192 17.38 4.44 -18.92
C SER A 192 16.28 3.71 -19.70
N ARG A 193 16.66 2.84 -20.65
CA ARG A 193 15.72 2.04 -21.46
C ARG A 193 14.84 1.13 -20.60
N SER A 194 15.42 0.40 -19.65
CA SER A 194 14.68 -0.49 -18.74
C SER A 194 13.62 0.26 -17.93
N THR A 195 13.94 1.47 -17.45
CA THR A 195 12.98 2.30 -16.70
C THR A 195 11.78 2.72 -17.55
N TYR A 196 12.01 3.13 -18.81
CA TYR A 196 10.92 3.52 -19.71
C TYR A 196 10.06 2.32 -20.09
N VAL A 197 10.66 1.17 -20.40
CA VAL A 197 9.92 -0.06 -20.67
C VAL A 197 9.04 -0.42 -19.48
N PHE A 198 9.57 -0.35 -18.25
CA PHE A 198 8.79 -0.65 -17.05
C PHE A 198 7.62 0.34 -16.85
N ALA A 199 7.86 1.64 -17.03
CA ALA A 199 6.81 2.63 -16.96
C ALA A 199 5.71 2.38 -18.02
N SER A 200 6.10 2.08 -19.27
CA SER A 200 5.16 1.76 -20.35
C SER A 200 4.35 0.49 -20.05
N VAL A 201 4.99 -0.57 -19.55
CA VAL A 201 4.30 -1.81 -19.14
C VAL A 201 3.32 -1.53 -17.99
N THR A 202 3.74 -0.74 -17.01
CA THR A 202 2.90 -0.39 -15.86
C THR A 202 1.66 0.40 -16.29
N ILE A 203 1.83 1.40 -17.17
CA ILE A 203 0.74 2.16 -17.76
C ILE A 203 -0.19 1.24 -18.56
N ALA A 204 0.37 0.35 -19.38
CA ALA A 204 -0.41 -0.61 -20.16
C ALA A 204 -1.25 -1.52 -19.26
N ILE A 205 -0.68 -2.05 -18.16
CA ILE A 205 -1.42 -2.85 -17.18
C ILE A 205 -2.57 -2.05 -16.56
N VAL A 206 -2.32 -0.82 -16.10
CA VAL A 206 -3.36 0.04 -15.51
C VAL A 206 -4.48 0.32 -16.51
N VAL A 207 -4.13 0.65 -17.76
CA VAL A 207 -5.10 0.91 -18.83
C VAL A 207 -5.91 -0.35 -19.16
N VAL A 208 -5.27 -1.50 -19.28
CA VAL A 208 -5.96 -2.78 -19.55
C VAL A 208 -6.92 -3.12 -18.41
N VAL A 209 -6.49 -3.01 -17.15
CA VAL A 209 -7.34 -3.26 -15.99
C VAL A 209 -8.51 -2.28 -15.96
N ALA A 210 -8.27 -0.99 -16.17
CA ALA A 210 -9.31 0.03 -16.18
C ALA A 210 -10.31 -0.20 -17.32
N LEU A 211 -9.86 -0.46 -18.55
CA LEU A 211 -10.74 -0.72 -19.70
C LEU A 211 -11.56 -2.00 -19.52
N TRP A 212 -10.91 -3.09 -19.08
CA TRP A 212 -11.60 -4.35 -18.80
C TRP A 212 -12.63 -4.18 -17.69
N GLY A 213 -12.26 -3.51 -16.59
CA GLY A 213 -13.14 -3.23 -15.47
C GLY A 213 -14.32 -2.32 -15.85
N SER A 214 -14.08 -1.26 -16.64
CA SER A 214 -15.13 -0.38 -17.14
C SER A 214 -16.11 -1.12 -18.03
N ARG A 215 -15.64 -2.00 -18.92
CA ARG A 215 -16.52 -2.85 -19.75
C ARG A 215 -17.38 -3.76 -18.88
N ARG A 216 -16.80 -4.38 -17.86
CA ARG A 216 -17.53 -5.27 -16.94
C ARG A 216 -18.58 -4.53 -16.12
N VAL A 217 -18.25 -3.36 -15.59
CA VAL A 217 -19.19 -2.50 -14.86
C VAL A 217 -20.35 -2.07 -15.77
N ALA A 218 -20.03 -1.65 -17.01
CA ALA A 218 -21.04 -1.24 -17.99
C ALA A 218 -21.97 -2.39 -18.41
N ALA A 219 -21.45 -3.62 -18.53
CA ALA A 219 -22.24 -4.80 -18.88
C ALA A 219 -23.33 -5.09 -17.83
N SER A 220 -23.11 -4.73 -16.55
CA SER A 220 -24.11 -4.86 -15.47
C SER A 220 -24.77 -6.24 -15.39
N GLU A 221 -24.04 -7.29 -15.78
CA GLU A 221 -24.57 -8.65 -15.88
C GLU A 221 -25.16 -9.11 -14.53
N TRP A 222 -24.56 -8.71 -13.42
CA TRP A 222 -24.96 -9.14 -12.08
C TRP A 222 -26.22 -8.45 -11.55
N THR A 223 -26.63 -7.31 -12.11
CA THR A 223 -27.88 -6.63 -11.75
C THR A 223 -29.01 -6.91 -12.74
N ARG A 224 -28.70 -7.50 -13.90
CA ARG A 224 -29.67 -7.82 -14.95
C ARG A 224 -29.95 -9.32 -15.11
N SER A 225 -29.08 -10.18 -14.58
CA SER A 225 -29.24 -11.64 -14.63
C SER A 225 -29.39 -12.23 -13.23
N GLY A 226 -30.26 -13.23 -13.09
CA GLY A 226 -30.58 -13.91 -11.82
C GLY A 226 -32.06 -13.83 -11.45
N ASP A 227 -32.46 -14.63 -10.48
CA ASP A 227 -33.82 -14.63 -9.95
C ASP A 227 -34.06 -13.38 -9.09
N PRO A 228 -35.13 -12.59 -9.34
CA PRO A 228 -35.40 -11.38 -8.57
C PRO A 228 -35.71 -11.72 -7.11
N ILE A 229 -34.86 -11.24 -6.20
CA ILE A 229 -35.06 -11.38 -4.75
C ILE A 229 -35.95 -10.22 -4.28
N ARG A 230 -37.14 -10.54 -3.74
CA ARG A 230 -37.98 -9.53 -3.07
C ARG A 230 -37.41 -9.28 -1.67
N VAL A 231 -37.03 -8.03 -1.41
CA VAL A 231 -36.53 -7.60 -0.10
C VAL A 231 -37.55 -6.63 0.50
N GLY A 232 -38.06 -6.94 1.69
CA GLY A 232 -38.84 -6.00 2.48
C GLY A 232 -37.91 -5.10 3.27
N LEU A 233 -38.04 -3.78 3.14
CA LEU A 233 -37.42 -2.83 4.05
C LEU A 233 -38.28 -2.80 5.32
N ILE A 234 -37.73 -3.28 6.44
CA ILE A 234 -38.30 -3.14 7.79
C ILE A 234 -37.68 -1.89 8.42
#